data_AF-A0A7V5M848-F1
#
_entry.id   AF-A0A7V5M848-F1
#
_cell.length_a   1.000
_cell.length_b   1.000
_cell.length_c   1.000
_cell.angle_alpha   90.00
_cell.angle_beta   90.00
_cell.angle_gamma   90.00
#
_symmetry.space_group_name_H-M   'P 1'
#
loop_
_entity.id
_entity.type
_entity.pdbx_description
1 polymer ?
#
loop_
_entity_poly.entity_id
_entity_poly.type
_entity_poly.pdbx_seq_one_letter_code
_entity_poly.pdbx_strand_id
1 'polypeptide(L)' 'LIRKSDGSFFSISTVCTHLGCTVYYRPEADQFECPCHQGVFDNEGRPISGPPQQPLIHYPVELREGKIFIQFC' A
#
# COMPACT_ATOMS: atom_id res chain seq x y z
N LEU A 1 5.48 -2.90 2.95
CA LEU A 1 6.38 -3.80 2.19
C LEU A 1 5.62 -5.07 1.88
N ILE A 2 5.49 -5.43 0.61
CA ILE A 2 4.77 -6.62 0.13
C ILE A 2 5.68 -7.38 -0.83
N ARG A 3 5.69 -8.70 -0.72
CA ARG A 3 6.39 -9.61 -1.64
C ARG A 3 5.39 -10.10 -2.70
N LYS A 4 5.70 -9.88 -3.97
CA LYS A 4 4.93 -10.39 -5.11
C LYS A 4 5.24 -11.86 -5.37
N SER A 5 4.38 -12.53 -6.13
CA SER A 5 4.52 -13.94 -6.50
C SER A 5 5.78 -14.23 -7.32
N ASP A 6 6.24 -13.27 -8.13
CA ASP A 6 7.49 -13.34 -8.90
C ASP A 6 8.76 -13.16 -8.03
N GLY A 7 8.59 -12.96 -6.71
CA GLY A 7 9.70 -12.75 -5.77
C GLY A 7 10.18 -11.31 -5.67
N SER A 8 9.65 -10.39 -6.47
CA SER A 8 9.92 -8.96 -6.33
C SER A 8 9.23 -8.38 -5.08
N PHE A 9 9.67 -7.20 -4.66
CA PHE A 9 9.11 -6.47 -3.53
C PHE A 9 8.65 -5.09 -3.97
N PHE A 10 7.55 -4.62 -3.38
CA PHE A 10 7.19 -3.21 -3.44
C PHE A 10 6.86 -2.68 -2.04
N SER A 11 7.02 -1.38 -1.87
CA SER A 11 6.70 -0.69 -0.64
C SER A 11 5.63 0.33 -0.91
N ILE A 12 4.61 0.34 -0.05
CA ILE A 12 3.47 1.24 -0.14
C ILE A 12 3.18 1.78 1.25
N SER A 13 2.81 3.05 1.32
CA SER A 13 2.37 3.72 2.54
C SER A 13 1.07 3.10 3.02
N THR A 14 0.97 2.87 4.32
CA THR A 14 -0.28 2.47 4.96
C THR A 14 -1.08 3.67 5.45
N VAL A 15 -0.69 4.91 5.09
CA VAL A 15 -1.42 6.11 5.46
C VAL A 15 -2.52 6.38 4.44
N CYS A 16 -3.78 6.27 4.88
CA CYS A 16 -4.96 6.58 4.07
C CYS A 16 -4.90 8.03 3.60
N THR A 17 -5.00 8.25 2.29
CA THR A 17 -4.94 9.59 1.68
C THR A 17 -6.15 10.48 1.94
N HIS A 18 -7.17 9.97 2.64
CA HIS A 18 -8.30 10.79 3.09
C HIS A 18 -7.91 11.66 4.30
N LEU A 19 -7.75 11.06 5.48
CA LEU A 19 -7.47 11.76 6.74
C LEU A 19 -6.38 11.06 7.58
N GLY A 20 -5.55 10.22 6.96
CA GLY A 20 -4.34 9.69 7.59
C GLY A 20 -4.49 8.43 8.45
N CYS A 21 -5.68 7.82 8.53
CA CYS A 21 -5.84 6.53 9.20
C CYS A 21 -4.92 5.46 8.60
N THR A 22 -4.49 4.48 9.41
CA THR A 22 -3.76 3.32 8.89
C THR A 22 -4.69 2.39 8.11
N VAL A 23 -4.36 2.09 6.86
CA VAL A 23 -5.03 1.06 6.05
C VAL A 23 -4.40 -0.31 6.30
N TYR A 24 -5.17 -1.37 6.10
CA TYR A 24 -4.71 -2.75 6.22
C TYR A 24 -4.98 -3.53 4.93
N TYR A 25 -4.08 -4.45 4.60
CA TYR A 25 -4.24 -5.33 3.43
C TYR A 25 -5.17 -6.50 3.76
N ARG A 26 -6.08 -6.82 2.85
CA ARG A 26 -7.03 -7.94 2.90
C ARG A 26 -6.66 -8.97 1.84
N PRO A 27 -5.97 -10.06 2.21
CA PRO A 27 -5.49 -11.05 1.24
C PRO A 27 -6.62 -11.72 0.44
N GLU A 28 -7.79 -11.92 1.04
CA GLU A 28 -8.92 -12.59 0.41
C GLU A 28 -9.55 -11.77 -0.73
N ALA A 29 -9.39 -10.45 -0.67
CA ALA A 29 -9.94 -9.50 -1.64
C ALA A 29 -8.85 -8.79 -2.46
N ASP A 30 -7.57 -9.07 -2.21
CA ASP A 30 -6.41 -8.43 -2.83
C ASP A 30 -6.50 -6.89 -2.86
N GLN A 31 -6.81 -6.30 -1.71
CA GLN A 31 -7.06 -4.85 -1.59
C GLN A 31 -6.61 -4.30 -0.23
N PHE A 32 -6.46 -2.97 -0.12
CA PHE A 32 -6.31 -2.29 1.16
C PHE A 32 -7.62 -1.64 1.60
N GLU A 33 -7.92 -1.76 2.88
CA GLU A 33 -9.12 -1.18 3.48
C GLU A 33 -8.75 -0.20 4.61
N CYS A 34 -9.43 0.93 4.63
CA CYS A 34 -9.38 1.91 5.69
C CYS A 34 -10.54 1.67 6.67
N PRO A 35 -10.28 1.38 7.96
CA PRO A 35 -11.34 1.07 8.94
C PRO A 35 -12.19 2.28 9.31
N CYS A 36 -11.71 3.50 9.08
CA CYS A 36 -12.34 4.71 9.59
C CYS A 36 -13.59 5.10 8.79
N HIS A 37 -13.48 5.16 7.47
CA HIS A 37 -14.54 5.68 6.59
C HIS A 37 -14.73 4.79 5.35
N GLN A 38 -14.39 3.50 5.46
CA GLN A 38 -14.61 2.50 4.40
C GLN A 38 -13.95 2.87 3.07
N GLY A 39 -12.80 3.54 3.13
CA GLY A 39 -11.96 3.76 1.96
C GLY A 39 -11.34 2.44 1.51
N VAL A 40 -11.36 2.15 0.21
CA VAL A 40 -10.81 0.93 -0.36
C VAL A 40 -9.85 1.29 -1.47
N PHE A 41 -8.70 0.62 -1.49
CA PHE A 41 -7.67 0.76 -2.51
C PHE A 41 -7.38 -0.62 -3.11
N ASP A 42 -7.11 -0.73 -4.41
CA ASP A 42 -6.65 -1.99 -5.01
C ASP A 42 -5.26 -2.43 -4.49
N ASN A 43 -4.75 -3.58 -4.92
CA ASN A 43 -3.43 -4.09 -4.55
C ASN A 43 -2.25 -3.19 -5.01
N GLU A 44 -2.47 -2.25 -5.94
CA GLU A 44 -1.53 -1.18 -6.27
C GLU A 44 -1.76 0.11 -5.48
N GLY A 45 -2.72 0.13 -4.55
CA GLY A 45 -3.05 1.26 -3.69
C GLY A 45 -3.81 2.38 -4.38
N ARG A 46 -4.41 2.16 -5.55
CA ARG A 46 -5.31 3.13 -6.21
C ARG A 46 -6.68 3.08 -5.56
N PRO A 47 -7.33 4.24 -5.28
CA PRO A 47 -8.64 4.25 -4.65
C PRO A 47 -9.69 3.64 -5.60
N ILE A 48 -10.49 2.70 -5.08
CA ILE A 48 -11.57 2.05 -5.83
C ILE A 48 -12.95 2.23 -5.15
N SER A 49 -12.98 2.62 -3.87
CA SER A 49 -14.22 2.94 -3.16
C SER A 49 -13.99 3.87 -1.96
N GLY A 50 -15.06 4.50 -1.51
CA GLY A 50 -15.08 5.38 -0.36
C GLY A 50 -14.51 6.78 -0.61
N PRO A 51 -14.23 7.54 0.46
CA PRO A 51 -13.80 8.93 0.37
C PRO A 51 -12.44 9.21 -0.31
N PRO A 52 -11.38 8.38 -0.15
CA PRO A 52 -10.06 8.70 -0.70
C PRO A 52 -10.07 8.92 -2.21
N GLN A 53 -9.46 10.02 -2.67
CA GLN A 53 -9.38 10.38 -4.10
C GLN A 53 -7.96 10.22 -4.68
N GLN A 54 -6.97 9.91 -3.83
CA GLN A 54 -5.56 9.81 -4.22
C GLN A 54 -5.02 8.41 -3.89
N PRO A 55 -4.09 7.88 -4.69
CA PRO A 55 -3.46 6.59 -4.41
C PRO A 55 -2.55 6.65 -3.19
N LEU A 56 -2.38 5.51 -2.52
CA LEU A 56 -1.35 5.34 -1.50
C LEU A 56 0.04 5.56 -2.13
N ILE A 57 0.94 6.14 -1.35
CA ILE A 57 2.29 6.49 -1.81
C ILE A 57 3.12 5.23 -1.95
N HIS A 58 3.76 5.03 -3.10
CA HIS A 58 4.77 4.00 -3.30
C HIS A 58 6.16 4.53 -2.93
N TYR A 59 6.96 3.69 -2.29
CA TYR A 59 8.35 4.00 -1.98
C TYR A 59 9.28 3.12 -2.80
N PRO A 60 10.33 3.67 -3.42
CA PRO A 60 11.34 2.88 -4.11
C PRO A 60 11.91 1.80 -3.20
N VAL A 61 12.01 0.59 -3.73
CA VAL A 61 12.59 -0.57 -3.05
C VAL A 61 13.84 -1.00 -3.77
N GLU A 62 14.90 -1.22 -3.01
CA GLU A 62 16.17 -1.72 -3.52
C GLU A 62 16.64 -2.95 -2.74
N LEU A 63 17.03 -4.00 -3.46
CA LEU A 63 17.65 -5.19 -2.87
C LEU A 63 19.17 -5.10 -3.01
N ARG A 64 19.89 -5.07 -1.89
CA ARG A 64 21.36 -5.14 -1.86
C ARG A 64 21.80 -6.15 -0.81
N GLU A 65 22.65 -7.10 -1.19
CA GLU A 65 23.27 -8.06 -0.27
C GLU A 65 22.26 -8.81 0.63
N GLY A 66 21.10 -9.20 0.07
CA GLY A 66 20.05 -9.88 0.82
C GLY A 66 19.25 -8.99 1.78
N LYS A 67 19.47 -7.67 1.78
CA LYS A 67 18.72 -6.68 2.55
C LYS A 67 17.81 -5.86 1.64
N ILE A 68 16.67 -5.44 2.18
CA ILE A 68 15.69 -4.60 1.50
C ILE A 68 15.81 -3.18 2.05
N PHE A 69 16.08 -2.22 1.16
CA PHE A 69 16.14 -0.80 1.46
C PHE A 69 14.89 -0.12 0.89
N ILE A 70 14.24 0.70 1.72
CA ILE A 70 13.09 1.52 1.32
C ILE A 70 13.52 2.98 1.40
N GLN A 71 13.38 3.71 0.29
CA GLN A 71 13.73 5.12 0.25
C GLN A 71 12.48 5.97 0.52
N PHE A 72 12.53 6.77 1.59
CA PHE A 72 11.51 7.79 1.87
C PHE A 72 12.03 9.11 1.29
N CYS A 73 11.43 9.56 0.19
CA CYS A 73 11.68 10.87 -0.40
C CYS A 73 10.73 11.92 0.18
#